data_AF-A0A365D453-F1
#
_entry.id   AF-A0A365D453-F1
#
_cell.length_a   1.000
_cell.length_b   1.000
_cell.length_c   1.000
_cell.angle_alpha   90.00
_cell.angle_beta   90.00
_cell.angle_gamma   90.00
#
_symmetry.space_group_name_H-M   'P 1'
#
loop_
_entity.id
_entity.type
_entity.pdbx_description
1 polymer ?
#
loop_
_entity_poly.entity_id
_entity_poly.type
_entity_poly.pdbx_seq_one_letter_code
_entity_poly.pdbx_strand_id
1 'polypeptide(L)'
;MCRNIRTLHNFEPHATSEEVHAAALQYVRKISGSTKPSKVNQEAFDDAVHEIAHITQHLLDALVTQAPPKDREAEAAKARARASVRYGTA
;
A
#
# COMPACT_ATOMS: atom_id res chain seq x y z
N MET A 1 -2.72 11.89 0.81
CA MET A 1 -3.84 10.99 1.16
C MET A 1 -3.39 9.57 0.82
N CYS A 2 -3.17 8.70 1.81
CA CYS A 2 -2.45 7.43 1.68
C CYS A 2 -3.28 6.32 1.00
N ARG A 3 -3.81 6.58 -0.20
CA ARG A 3 -4.75 5.68 -0.89
C ARG A 3 -4.16 4.28 -1.19
N ASN A 4 -2.83 4.16 -1.29
CA ASN A 4 -2.16 2.89 -1.57
C ASN A 4 -1.49 2.25 -0.34
N ILE A 5 -1.49 2.91 0.83
CA ILE A 5 -1.04 2.26 2.08
C ILE A 5 -2.24 1.53 2.67
N ARG A 6 -2.44 0.29 2.22
CA ARG A 6 -3.48 -0.65 2.68
C ARG A 6 -2.84 -1.96 3.11
N THR A 7 -3.58 -2.81 3.82
CA THR A 7 -3.12 -4.15 4.15
C THR A 7 -2.91 -4.95 2.86
N LEU A 8 -1.71 -5.50 2.66
CA LEU A 8 -1.33 -6.35 1.52
C LEU A 8 -1.16 -7.84 1.89
N HIS A 9 -1.08 -8.15 3.20
CA HIS A 9 -0.90 -9.52 3.68
C HIS A 9 -2.19 -10.36 3.61
N ASN A 10 -2.04 -11.66 3.35
CA ASN A 10 -3.09 -12.68 3.35
C ASN A 10 -4.18 -12.45 2.29
N PHE A 11 -3.79 -12.22 1.04
CA PHE A 11 -4.68 -12.15 -0.12
C PHE A 11 -4.36 -13.26 -1.12
N GLU A 12 -5.38 -13.73 -1.83
CA GLU A 12 -5.25 -14.58 -3.01
C GLU A 12 -5.83 -13.83 -4.23
N PRO A 13 -5.08 -13.61 -5.33
CA PRO A 13 -3.64 -13.86 -5.46
C PRO A 13 -2.79 -13.02 -4.49
N HIS A 14 -1.55 -13.43 -4.22
CA HIS A 14 -0.61 -12.67 -3.37
C HIS A 14 -0.41 -11.23 -3.88
N ALA A 15 0.00 -10.33 -2.98
CA ALA A 15 0.30 -8.94 -3.33
C ALA A 15 1.41 -8.87 -4.39
N THR A 16 1.22 -8.03 -5.40
CA THR A 16 2.22 -7.88 -6.47
C THR A 16 3.31 -6.89 -6.05
N SER A 17 4.50 -7.00 -6.65
CA SER A 17 5.59 -6.05 -6.43
C SER A 17 5.19 -4.61 -6.75
N GLU A 18 4.31 -4.41 -7.73
CA GLU A 18 3.73 -3.09 -8.05
C GLU A 18 2.86 -2.54 -6.92
N GLU A 19 2.04 -3.38 -6.26
CA GLU A 19 1.25 -2.95 -5.11
C GLU A 19 2.15 -2.55 -3.93
N VAL A 20 3.24 -3.31 -3.72
CA VAL A 20 4.24 -3.01 -2.68
C VAL A 20 5.00 -1.72 -2.99
N HIS A 21 5.47 -1.55 -4.22
CA HIS A 21 6.13 -0.33 -4.67
C HIS A 21 5.20 0.89 -4.56
N ALA A 22 3.93 0.75 -4.95
CA ALA A 22 2.94 1.80 -4.81
C ALA A 22 2.68 2.19 -3.35
N ALA A 23 2.71 1.23 -2.42
CA ALA A 23 2.62 1.47 -0.98
C ALA A 23 3.86 2.21 -0.46
N ALA A 24 5.06 1.76 -0.84
CA ALA A 24 6.33 2.39 -0.49
C ALA A 24 6.39 3.84 -0.97
N LEU A 25 6.01 4.12 -2.21
CA LEU A 25 5.94 5.47 -2.76
C LEU A 25 5.01 6.39 -1.94
N GLN A 26 3.83 5.89 -1.56
CA GLN A 26 2.91 6.68 -0.73
C GLN A 26 3.44 6.88 0.69
N TYR A 27 4.17 5.91 1.25
CA TYR A 27 4.84 6.05 2.54
C TYR A 27 5.88 7.18 2.47
N VAL A 28 6.80 7.13 1.50
CA VAL A 28 7.86 8.14 1.36
C VAL A 28 7.26 9.53 1.14
N ARG A 29 6.23 9.66 0.29
CA ARG A 29 5.49 10.93 0.12
C ARG A 29 4.85 11.44 1.41
N LYS A 30 4.31 10.52 2.22
CA LYS A 30 3.65 10.88 3.48
C LYS A 30 4.68 11.35 4.52
N ILE A 31 5.82 10.68 4.64
CA ILE A 31 6.85 11.00 5.63
C ILE A 31 7.66 12.23 5.23
N SER A 32 8.03 12.35 3.96
CA SER A 32 8.78 13.50 3.45
C SER A 32 7.96 14.79 3.38
N GLY A 33 6.63 14.71 3.42
CA GLY A 33 5.73 15.85 3.19
C GLY A 33 5.69 16.33 1.74
N SER A 34 6.38 15.64 0.82
CA SER A 34 6.43 16.00 -0.59
C SER A 34 5.74 14.96 -1.46
N THR A 35 4.78 15.38 -2.27
CA THR A 35 4.14 14.51 -3.28
C THR A 35 5.01 14.35 -4.53
N LYS A 36 5.87 15.33 -4.82
CA LYS A 36 6.81 15.33 -5.94
C LYS A 36 8.14 15.89 -5.45
N PRO A 37 9.22 15.10 -5.37
CA PRO A 37 10.52 15.60 -4.95
C PRO A 37 11.02 16.70 -5.88
N SER A 38 11.86 17.58 -5.34
CA SER A 38 12.65 18.51 -6.16
C SER A 38 13.68 17.70 -6.98
N LYS A 39 14.20 18.29 -8.06
CA LYS A 39 15.25 17.63 -8.87
C LYS A 39 16.47 17.20 -8.04
N VAL A 40 16.85 18.03 -7.05
CA VAL A 40 18.00 17.77 -6.17
C VAL A 40 17.75 16.56 -5.26
N ASN A 41 16.51 16.34 -4.85
CA ASN A 41 16.15 15.27 -3.92
C ASN A 41 15.64 14.00 -4.62
N GLN A 42 15.63 13.96 -5.96
CA GLN A 42 15.01 12.87 -6.73
C GLN A 42 15.67 11.52 -6.43
N GLU A 43 17.00 11.46 -6.46
CA GLU A 43 17.78 10.24 -6.19
C GLU A 43 17.50 9.70 -4.78
N ALA A 44 17.63 10.53 -3.75
CA ALA A 44 17.32 10.13 -2.37
C ALA A 44 15.85 9.68 -2.18
N PHE A 45 14.93 10.22 -2.97
CA PHE A 45 13.52 9.80 -2.94
C PHE A 45 13.35 8.42 -3.58
N ASP A 46 13.97 8.20 -4.73
CA ASP A 46 13.87 6.96 -5.49
C ASP A 46 14.53 5.80 -4.72
N ASP A 47 15.70 6.03 -4.12
CA ASP A 47 16.40 5.06 -3.27
C ASP A 47 15.55 4.65 -2.07
N ALA A 48 14.96 5.61 -1.36
CA ALA A 48 14.10 5.33 -0.22
C ALA A 48 12.87 4.51 -0.63
N VAL A 49 12.25 4.82 -1.78
CA VAL A 49 11.12 4.05 -2.28
C VAL A 49 11.53 2.62 -2.62
N HIS A 50 12.69 2.44 -3.26
CA HIS A 50 13.23 1.13 -3.61
C HIS A 50 13.52 0.26 -2.38
N GLU A 51 14.26 0.79 -1.40
CA GLU A 51 14.59 0.04 -0.18
C GLU A 51 13.35 -0.33 0.63
N ILE A 52 12.39 0.58 0.75
CA ILE A 52 11.14 0.32 1.48
C ILE A 52 10.30 -0.73 0.74
N ALA A 53 10.23 -0.67 -0.59
CA ALA A 53 9.54 -1.69 -1.38
C ALA A 53 10.19 -3.07 -1.18
N HIS A 54 11.53 -3.13 -1.25
CA HIS A 54 12.30 -4.35 -1.03
C HIS A 54 12.03 -4.97 0.35
N ILE A 55 12.22 -4.21 1.44
CA ILE A 55 12.03 -4.74 2.79
C ILE A 55 10.57 -5.12 3.07
N THR A 56 9.62 -4.40 2.47
CA THR A 56 8.18 -4.70 2.60
C THR A 56 7.82 -5.99 1.87
N GLN A 57 8.35 -6.22 0.66
CA GLN A 57 8.15 -7.47 -0.06
C GLN A 57 8.70 -8.64 0.75
N HIS A 58 9.93 -8.54 1.25
CA HIS A 58 10.56 -9.56 2.07
C HIS A 58 9.74 -9.87 3.34
N LEU A 59 9.18 -8.84 3.99
CA LEU A 59 8.28 -9.05 5.11
C LEU A 59 7.03 -9.82 4.68
N LEU A 60 6.37 -9.41 3.60
CA LEU A 60 5.13 -10.06 3.13
C LEU A 60 5.36 -11.54 2.75
N ASP A 61 6.52 -11.85 2.16
CA ASP A 61 6.90 -13.21 1.80
C ASP A 61 7.22 -14.08 3.02
N ALA A 62 7.71 -13.47 4.12
CA ALA A 62 8.06 -14.18 5.35
C ALA A 62 6.88 -14.36 6.32
N LEU A 63 5.81 -13.58 6.18
CA LEU A 63 4.64 -13.67 7.05
C LEU A 63 3.85 -14.95 6.78
N VAL A 64 3.55 -15.69 7.85
CA VAL A 64 2.75 -16.91 7.82
C VAL A 64 1.45 -16.69 8.60
N THR A 65 0.35 -17.25 8.11
CA THR A 65 -0.96 -17.17 8.75
C THR A 65 -1.75 -18.46 8.55
N GLN A 66 -2.56 -18.81 9.56
CA GLN A 66 -3.52 -19.92 9.49
C GLN A 66 -4.93 -19.44 9.09
N ALA A 67 -5.14 -18.13 8.98
CA ALA A 67 -6.40 -17.57 8.53
C ALA A 67 -6.60 -17.84 7.03
N PRO A 68 -7.84 -18.05 6.57
CA PRO A 68 -8.12 -18.20 5.15
C PRO A 68 -7.70 -16.94 4.37
N PRO A 69 -7.22 -17.08 3.11
CA PRO A 69 -6.88 -15.95 2.27
C PRO A 69 -8.08 -15.02 2.05
N LYS A 70 -7.82 -13.72 1.97
CA LYS A 70 -8.82 -12.70 1.68
C LYS A 70 -8.98 -12.52 0.19
N ASP A 71 -10.22 -12.35 -0.24
CA ASP A 71 -10.54 -11.96 -1.61
C ASP A 71 -10.48 -10.43 -1.76
N ARG A 72 -9.80 -9.96 -2.81
CA ARG A 72 -9.60 -8.52 -3.04
C ARG A 72 -10.91 -7.80 -3.38
N GLU A 73 -11.78 -8.42 -4.18
CA GLU A 73 -13.04 -7.79 -4.60
C GLU A 73 -14.01 -7.65 -3.42
N ALA A 74 -14.08 -8.68 -2.57
CA ALA A 74 -14.86 -8.69 -1.35
C ALA A 74 -14.38 -7.61 -0.38
N GLU A 75 -13.07 -7.46 -0.17
CA GLU A 75 -12.54 -6.40 0.70
C GLU A 75 -12.77 -4.99 0.12
N ALA A 76 -12.67 -4.83 -1.20
CA ALA A 76 -13.01 -3.59 -1.88
C ALA A 76 -14.51 -3.27 -1.75
N ALA A 77 -15.39 -4.26 -1.89
CA ALA A 77 -16.84 -4.10 -1.70
C ALA A 77 -17.17 -3.71 -0.25
N LYS A 78 -16.57 -4.36 0.75
CA LYS A 78 -16.70 -3.98 2.16
C LYS A 78 -16.21 -2.56 2.43
N ALA A 79 -15.12 -2.14 1.79
CA ALA A 79 -14.64 -0.76 1.90
C ALA A 79 -15.62 0.25 1.29
N ARG A 80 -16.18 -0.04 0.10
CA ARG A 80 -17.22 0.79 -0.54
C ARG A 80 -18.48 0.90 0.29
N ALA A 81 -18.98 -0.22 0.84
CA ALA A 81 -20.16 -0.23 1.70
C ALA A 81 -19.94 0.58 3.00
N ARG A 82 -18.75 0.47 3.61
CA ARG A 82 -18.39 1.32 4.76
C ARG A 82 -18.35 2.80 4.40
N ALA A 83 -17.83 3.14 3.23
CA ALA A 83 -17.79 4.52 2.75
C ALA A 83 -19.20 5.06 2.47
N SER A 84 -20.10 4.27 1.87
CA SER A 84 -21.48 4.71 1.63
C SER A 84 -22.26 4.93 2.92
N VAL A 85 -22.03 4.15 3.99
CA VAL A 85 -22.64 4.43 5.30
C VAL A 85 -22.11 5.74 5.88
N ARG A 86 -20.80 6.00 5.73
CA ARG A 86 -20.14 7.17 6.32
C ARG A 86 -20.41 8.48 5.58
N TYR A 87 -20.57 8.41 4.26
CA TYR A 87 -20.66 9.58 3.38
C TYR A 87 -21.95 9.64 2.55
N GLY A 88 -22.78 8.61 2.58
CA GLY A 88 -24.00 8.45 1.76
C GLY A 88 -25.27 9.04 2.38
N THR A 89 -25.15 10.23 2.96
CA THR A 89 -26.28 11.15 3.13
C THR A 89 -25.86 12.50 2.56
N ALA A 90 -26.18 12.67 1.28
CA ALA A 90 -26.44 13.95 0.63
C ALA A 90 -27.79 13.82 -0.07
#